data_AF-T0Y4H8-F1
#
_entry.id   AF-T0Y4H8-F1
#
_cell.length_a   1.000
_cell.length_b   1.000
_cell.length_c   1.000
_cell.angle_alpha   90.00
_cell.angle_beta   90.00
_cell.angle_gamma   90.00
#
_symmetry.space_group_name_H-M   'P 1'
#
loop_
_entity.id
_entity.type
_entity.pdbx_description
1 polymer ?
#
loop_
_entity_poly.entity_id
_entity_poly.type
_entity_poly.pdbx_seq_one_letter_code
_entity_poly.pdbx_strand_id
1 'polypeptide(L)'
;HIRLTRDIANRHRIFNISWEADQVQISISGKYDEKKMINIASRKLEEMGFDVTSKNYNYRLITARGNHSEKVKLDMEMVGLEANMNEHAFIAPSATYQKLITGLKGGKMSSSKPESLISLNDKPEEAAKKIKSATTGGRATVEEQKLKGGEPDKCPVFELYSFHLSSRDDDLKEINDNCRSGSLLCGSCKSEAAERMRKFLTDLNEKREEARDRKELYIQEE
;
A
#
# COMPACT_ATOMS: atom_id res chain seq x y z
N HIS A 1 0.22 13.26 2.77
CA HIS A 1 -0.55 13.31 1.50
C HIS A 1 0.42 13.07 0.33
N ILE A 2 0.56 11.82 -0.14
CA ILE A 2 1.63 11.42 -1.10
C ILE A 2 1.65 12.28 -2.37
N ARG A 3 0.46 12.66 -2.87
CA ARG A 3 0.34 13.54 -4.04
C ARG A 3 0.99 14.90 -3.80
N LEU A 4 0.74 15.52 -2.64
CA LEU A 4 1.32 16.82 -2.30
C LEU A 4 2.86 16.72 -2.24
N THR A 5 3.38 15.66 -1.62
CA THR A 5 4.82 15.46 -1.51
C THR A 5 5.47 15.24 -2.88
N ARG A 6 4.84 14.48 -3.78
CA ARG A 6 5.31 14.31 -5.16
C ARG A 6 5.22 15.61 -5.96
N ASP A 7 4.15 16.37 -5.78
CA ASP A 7 3.97 17.67 -6.45
C ASP A 7 5.05 18.66 -6.00
N ILE A 8 5.41 18.67 -4.71
CA ILE A 8 6.52 19.48 -4.18
C ILE A 8 7.84 19.02 -4.81
N ALA A 9 8.14 17.72 -4.78
CA ALA A 9 9.37 17.19 -5.38
C ALA A 9 9.48 17.61 -6.86
N ASN A 10 8.46 17.35 -7.67
CA ASN A 10 8.45 17.68 -9.10
C ASN A 10 8.60 19.19 -9.37
N ARG A 11 7.97 20.06 -8.58
CA ARG A 11 8.08 21.52 -8.76
C ARG A 11 9.49 22.06 -8.50
N HIS A 12 10.22 21.42 -7.61
CA HIS A 12 11.60 21.80 -7.29
C HIS A 12 12.63 21.15 -8.21
N ARG A 13 12.24 20.11 -8.95
CA ARG A 13 13.13 19.39 -9.88
C ARG A 13 13.38 20.19 -11.16
N ILE A 14 14.63 20.18 -11.63
CA ILE A 14 15.03 20.70 -12.95
C ILE A 14 14.53 19.74 -14.04
N PHE A 15 14.89 18.47 -13.93
CA PHE A 15 14.56 17.45 -14.94
C PHE A 15 13.26 16.74 -14.57
N ASN A 16 12.17 17.10 -15.24
CA ASN A 16 10.86 16.48 -15.04
C ASN A 16 10.63 15.43 -16.12
N ILE A 17 10.48 14.17 -15.69
CA ILE A 17 10.44 13.00 -16.57
C ILE A 17 9.00 12.51 -16.70
N SER A 18 8.52 12.37 -17.93
CA SER A 18 7.26 11.73 -18.27
C SER A 18 7.48 10.60 -19.26
N TRP A 19 6.63 9.58 -19.17
CA TRP A 19 6.69 8.40 -20.02
C TRP A 19 5.35 8.18 -20.70
N GLU A 20 5.40 7.90 -22.00
CA GLU A 20 4.28 7.45 -22.82
C GLU A 20 4.74 6.21 -23.59
N ALA A 21 4.33 5.03 -23.13
CA ALA A 21 4.84 3.74 -23.63
C ALA A 21 6.39 3.64 -23.57
N ASP A 22 7.04 3.50 -24.73
CA ASP A 22 8.50 3.41 -24.92
C ASP A 22 9.16 4.79 -25.14
N GLN A 23 8.37 5.85 -25.19
CA GLN A 23 8.84 7.22 -25.34
C GLN A 23 9.00 7.86 -23.96
N VAL A 24 10.15 8.49 -23.75
CA VAL A 24 10.44 9.33 -22.59
C VAL A 24 10.58 10.78 -23.01
N GLN A 25 9.99 11.66 -22.20
CA GLN A 25 10.11 13.10 -22.33
C GLN A 25 10.75 13.67 -21.07
N ILE A 26 11.75 14.52 -21.24
CA ILE A 26 12.39 15.26 -20.14
C ILE A 26 12.20 16.74 -20.39
N SER A 27 11.38 17.38 -19.56
CA SER A 27 11.16 18.82 -19.57
C SER A 27 12.08 19.51 -18.56
N ILE A 28 12.64 20.66 -18.94
CA ILE A 28 13.54 21.46 -18.10
C ILE A 28 12.76 22.59 -17.45
N SER A 29 12.58 22.49 -16.14
CA SER A 29 11.91 23.49 -15.31
C SER A 29 12.89 24.51 -14.72
N GLY A 30 12.36 25.63 -14.21
CA GLY A 30 13.14 26.67 -13.53
C GLY A 30 13.86 27.66 -14.46
N LYS A 31 14.63 28.58 -13.85
CA LYS A 31 15.37 29.65 -14.55
C LYS A 31 16.81 29.23 -14.90
N TYR A 32 16.98 28.01 -15.39
CA TYR A 32 18.28 27.48 -15.83
C TYR A 32 18.47 27.69 -17.34
N ASP A 33 19.72 27.76 -17.78
CA ASP A 33 20.07 27.78 -19.20
C ASP A 33 19.58 26.49 -19.89
N GLU A 34 18.56 26.63 -20.74
CA GLU A 34 17.91 25.50 -21.40
C GLU A 34 18.86 24.73 -22.31
N LYS A 35 19.79 25.40 -23.00
CA LYS A 35 20.74 24.73 -23.90
C LYS A 35 21.70 23.87 -23.10
N LYS A 36 22.24 24.43 -22.01
CA LYS A 36 23.13 23.71 -21.10
C LYS A 36 22.42 22.50 -20.49
N MET A 37 21.21 22.67 -19.95
CA MET A 37 20.46 21.59 -19.30
C MET A 37 20.06 20.51 -20.30
N ILE A 38 19.57 20.90 -21.49
CA ILE A 38 19.21 19.95 -22.55
C ILE A 38 20.41 19.12 -22.96
N ASN A 39 21.57 19.75 -23.15
CA ASN A 39 22.78 19.05 -23.57
C ASN A 39 23.29 18.07 -22.50
N ILE A 40 23.22 18.44 -21.22
CA ILE A 40 23.61 17.57 -20.10
C ILE A 40 22.69 16.34 -20.03
N ALA A 41 21.37 16.54 -20.01
CA ALA A 41 20.43 15.43 -19.92
C ALA A 41 20.45 14.55 -21.18
N SER A 42 20.64 15.14 -22.37
CA SER A 42 20.76 14.38 -23.61
C SER A 42 21.99 13.47 -23.62
N ARG A 43 23.15 13.98 -23.20
CA ARG A 43 24.37 13.17 -23.09
C ARG A 43 24.16 11.99 -22.16
N LYS A 44 23.51 12.23 -21.02
CA LYS A 44 23.21 11.17 -20.05
C LYS A 44 22.26 10.12 -20.61
N LEU A 45 21.23 10.54 -21.33
CA LEU A 45 20.32 9.63 -22.04
C LEU A 45 21.10 8.74 -23.03
N GLU A 46 21.97 9.34 -23.85
CA GLU A 46 22.82 8.62 -24.81
C GLU A 46 23.78 7.63 -24.10
N GLU A 47 24.42 8.03 -23.00
CA GLU A 47 25.26 7.14 -22.16
C GLU A 47 24.49 5.96 -21.56
N MET A 48 23.21 6.16 -21.25
CA MET A 48 22.32 5.12 -20.75
C MET A 48 21.73 4.25 -21.88
N GLY A 49 22.04 4.54 -23.15
CA GLY A 49 21.56 3.78 -24.30
C GLY A 49 20.16 4.17 -24.79
N PHE A 50 19.65 5.35 -24.39
CA PHE A 50 18.40 5.90 -24.92
C PHE A 50 18.63 6.57 -26.28
N ASP A 51 17.70 6.37 -27.21
CA ASP A 51 17.75 7.00 -28.53
C ASP A 51 17.09 8.38 -28.48
N VAL A 52 17.90 9.45 -28.45
CA VAL A 52 17.38 10.83 -28.38
C VAL A 52 16.84 11.25 -29.74
N THR A 53 15.51 11.29 -29.86
CA THR A 53 14.80 11.57 -31.11
C THR A 53 14.61 13.06 -31.36
N SER A 54 14.50 13.89 -30.33
CA SER A 54 14.41 15.35 -30.51
C SER A 54 14.93 16.14 -29.31
N LYS A 55 15.54 17.30 -29.59
CA LYS A 55 16.01 18.30 -28.62
C LYS A 55 15.35 19.64 -28.97
N ASN A 56 14.30 20.00 -28.24
CA ASN A 56 13.54 21.21 -28.52
C ASN A 56 13.86 22.30 -27.48
N TYR A 57 14.73 23.23 -27.86
CA TYR A 57 15.18 24.32 -26.99
C TYR A 57 14.08 25.33 -26.68
N ASN A 58 13.20 25.64 -27.64
CA ASN A 58 12.11 26.60 -27.46
C ASN A 58 11.09 26.11 -26.44
N TYR A 59 10.78 24.81 -26.46
CA TYR A 59 9.87 24.18 -25.49
C TYR A 59 10.59 23.56 -24.28
N ARG A 60 11.91 23.75 -24.16
CA ARG A 60 12.73 23.23 -23.06
C ARG A 60 12.53 21.71 -22.84
N LEU A 61 12.44 20.94 -23.93
CA LEU A 61 11.98 19.55 -23.93
C LEU A 61 12.95 18.64 -24.70
N ILE A 62 13.28 17.49 -24.12
CA ILE A 62 13.97 16.39 -24.79
C ILE A 62 12.99 15.25 -24.97
N THR A 63 13.01 14.61 -26.13
CA THR A 63 12.32 13.35 -26.37
C THR A 63 13.32 12.27 -26.73
N ALA A 64 13.18 11.10 -26.14
CA ALA A 64 13.97 9.93 -26.47
C ALA A 64 13.09 8.67 -26.48
N ARG A 65 13.59 7.60 -27.08
CA ARG A 65 13.02 6.24 -26.97
C ARG A 65 13.92 5.40 -26.07
N GLY A 66 13.30 4.54 -25.26
CA GLY A 66 14.04 3.66 -24.36
C GLY A 66 13.15 2.65 -23.67
N ASN A 67 13.76 1.82 -22.82
CA ASN A 67 13.03 0.78 -22.12
C ASN A 67 12.33 1.33 -20.87
N HIS A 68 11.00 1.21 -20.81
CA HIS A 68 10.21 1.66 -19.66
C HIS A 68 10.62 0.99 -18.32
N SER A 69 11.25 -0.19 -18.36
CA SER A 69 11.78 -0.85 -17.16
C SER A 69 12.89 -0.04 -16.48
N GLU A 70 13.59 0.84 -17.22
CA GLU A 70 14.68 1.67 -16.69
C GLU A 70 14.22 3.00 -16.10
N LYS A 71 12.90 3.28 -16.05
CA LYS A 71 12.37 4.58 -15.58
C LYS A 71 12.90 5.04 -14.22
N VAL A 72 13.05 4.11 -13.28
CA VAL A 72 13.54 4.41 -11.92
C VAL A 72 15.02 4.76 -11.96
N LYS A 73 15.80 3.99 -12.73
CA LYS A 73 17.23 4.25 -12.92
C LYS A 73 17.44 5.60 -13.60
N LEU A 74 16.67 5.91 -14.64
CA LEU A 74 16.72 7.20 -15.32
C LEU A 74 16.40 8.37 -14.38
N ASP A 75 15.35 8.27 -13.57
CA ASP A 75 15.03 9.33 -12.60
C ASP A 75 16.17 9.54 -11.60
N MET A 76 16.73 8.46 -11.04
CA MET A 76 17.85 8.55 -10.11
C MET A 76 19.12 9.16 -10.73
N GLU A 77 19.42 8.84 -11.99
CA GLU A 77 20.55 9.44 -12.72
C GLU A 77 20.32 10.94 -12.98
N MET A 78 19.10 11.34 -13.31
CA MET A 78 18.75 12.75 -13.48
C MET A 78 18.80 13.52 -12.15
N VAL A 79 18.38 12.90 -11.04
CA VAL A 79 18.59 13.45 -9.68
C VAL A 79 20.07 13.66 -9.41
N GLY A 80 20.91 12.65 -9.71
CA GLY A 80 22.35 12.72 -9.47
C GLY A 80 23.04 13.84 -10.24
N LEU A 81 22.64 14.06 -11.50
CA LEU A 81 23.09 15.23 -12.28
C LEU A 81 22.64 16.55 -11.64
N GLU A 82 21.39 16.60 -11.24
CA GLU A 82 20.74 17.78 -10.69
C GLU A 82 21.31 18.20 -9.33
N ALA A 83 21.71 17.25 -8.49
CA ALA A 83 22.22 17.50 -7.14
C ALA A 83 23.45 18.42 -7.10
N ASN A 84 24.23 18.50 -8.19
CA ASN A 84 25.39 19.39 -8.29
C ASN A 84 24.99 20.85 -8.60
N MET A 85 23.73 21.11 -8.92
CA MET A 85 23.25 22.40 -9.45
C MET A 85 22.03 22.93 -8.70
N ASN A 86 21.30 22.06 -8.01
CA ASN A 86 20.09 22.37 -7.27
C ASN A 86 20.10 21.64 -5.93
N GLU A 87 20.09 22.42 -4.84
CA GLU A 87 19.99 21.90 -3.47
C GLU A 87 18.69 21.13 -3.22
N HIS A 88 17.67 21.35 -4.05
CA HIS A 88 16.36 20.73 -3.97
C HIS A 88 16.15 19.63 -5.01
N ALA A 89 17.21 18.90 -5.38
CA ALA A 89 17.16 17.72 -6.25
C ALA A 89 16.43 16.55 -5.57
N PHE A 90 15.12 16.71 -5.31
CA PHE A 90 14.34 15.77 -4.52
C PHE A 90 14.03 14.48 -5.30
N ILE A 91 14.15 13.36 -4.60
CA ILE A 91 13.65 12.07 -5.08
C ILE A 91 12.17 12.00 -4.72
N ALA A 92 11.30 11.79 -5.71
CA ALA A 92 9.88 11.65 -5.46
C ALA A 92 9.63 10.40 -4.59
N PRO A 93 8.82 10.50 -3.52
CA PRO A 93 8.58 9.36 -2.65
C PRO A 93 7.83 8.24 -3.38
N SER A 94 8.27 7.01 -3.12
CA SER A 94 7.54 5.80 -3.51
C SER A 94 6.35 5.56 -2.59
N ALA A 95 5.39 4.76 -3.04
CA ALA A 95 4.22 4.39 -2.23
C ALA A 95 3.79 2.97 -2.55
N THR A 96 3.43 2.22 -1.51
CA THR A 96 2.76 0.93 -1.60
C THR A 96 1.28 1.12 -1.32
N TYR A 97 0.42 0.52 -2.15
CA TYR A 97 -1.02 0.57 -1.98
C TYR A 97 -1.50 -0.78 -1.47
N GLN A 98 -2.19 -0.75 -0.33
CA GLN A 98 -2.79 -1.94 0.28
C GLN A 98 -4.30 -1.91 0.07
N LYS A 99 -4.90 -3.11 -0.04
CA LYS A 99 -6.35 -3.25 -0.09
C LYS A 99 -6.92 -2.80 1.25
N LEU A 100 -8.03 -2.07 1.20
CA LEU A 100 -8.74 -1.68 2.42
C LEU A 100 -9.50 -2.89 2.97
N ILE A 101 -9.39 -3.10 4.28
CA ILE A 101 -10.14 -4.14 4.99
C ILE A 101 -11.59 -3.65 5.20
N THR A 102 -12.54 -4.54 4.95
CA THR A 102 -13.97 -4.28 5.11
C THR A 102 -14.34 -4.24 6.59
N GLY A 103 -15.23 -3.33 6.97
CA GLY A 103 -15.76 -3.28 8.33
C GLY A 103 -16.55 -4.55 8.69
N LEU A 104 -16.58 -4.90 9.97
CA LEU A 104 -17.28 -6.09 10.49
C LEU A 104 -18.77 -6.11 10.19
N LYS A 105 -19.39 -4.96 9.89
CA LYS A 105 -20.80 -4.84 9.49
C LYS A 105 -20.99 -4.61 7.99
N GLY A 106 -19.94 -4.78 7.20
CA GLY A 106 -19.85 -4.32 5.82
C GLY A 106 -19.44 -2.84 5.71
N GLY A 107 -19.01 -2.44 4.51
CA GLY A 107 -18.57 -1.07 4.24
C GLY A 107 -17.21 -0.72 4.87
N LYS A 108 -17.02 0.56 5.22
CA LYS A 108 -15.75 1.06 5.77
C LYS A 108 -15.66 0.80 7.28
N MET A 109 -14.48 0.42 7.76
CA MET A 109 -14.14 0.53 9.19
C MET A 109 -14.13 2.00 9.61
N SER A 110 -14.75 2.33 10.75
CA SER A 110 -14.81 3.70 11.26
C SER A 110 -14.75 3.75 12.78
N SER A 111 -13.89 4.62 13.33
CA SER A 111 -13.82 4.89 14.77
C SER A 111 -15.13 5.47 15.33
N SER A 112 -15.90 6.18 14.51
CA SER A 112 -17.24 6.65 14.87
C SER A 112 -18.32 5.56 14.92
N LYS A 113 -18.00 4.34 14.44
CA LYS A 113 -18.87 3.16 14.47
C LYS A 113 -18.10 1.99 15.10
N PRO A 114 -17.94 1.96 16.43
CA PRO A 114 -17.07 1.00 17.13
C PRO A 114 -17.39 -0.47 16.85
N GLU A 115 -18.62 -0.79 16.45
CA GLU A 115 -19.08 -2.12 16.05
C GLU A 115 -18.58 -2.56 14.66
N SER A 116 -18.08 -1.63 13.86
CA SER A 116 -17.54 -1.86 12.52
C SER A 116 -16.06 -2.28 12.52
N LEU A 117 -15.35 -2.14 13.64
CA LEU A 117 -13.91 -2.41 13.74
C LEU A 117 -13.53 -3.13 15.02
N ILE A 118 -12.34 -3.73 15.01
CA ILE A 118 -11.65 -4.24 16.20
C ILE A 118 -10.56 -3.25 16.52
N SER A 119 -10.65 -2.59 17.68
CA SER A 119 -9.61 -1.69 18.13
C SER A 119 -8.47 -2.51 18.71
N LEU A 120 -7.22 -2.08 18.50
CA LEU A 120 -6.07 -2.68 19.18
C LEU A 120 -6.08 -2.42 20.69
N ASN A 121 -7.01 -1.59 21.18
CA ASN A 121 -7.25 -1.33 22.60
C ASN A 121 -8.52 -2.02 23.12
N ASP A 122 -9.25 -2.78 22.28
CA ASP A 122 -10.39 -3.56 22.75
C ASP A 122 -9.91 -4.63 23.74
N LYS A 123 -10.73 -4.95 24.74
CA LYS A 123 -10.49 -6.16 25.53
C LYS A 123 -10.66 -7.40 24.62
N PRO A 124 -9.87 -8.47 24.82
CA PRO A 124 -9.99 -9.70 24.02
C PRO A 124 -11.43 -10.23 23.90
N GLU A 125 -12.22 -10.15 24.97
CA GLU A 125 -13.61 -10.59 25.02
C GLU A 125 -14.54 -9.71 24.18
N GLU A 126 -14.29 -8.40 24.16
CA GLU A 126 -15.06 -7.44 23.37
C GLU A 126 -14.80 -7.65 21.88
N ALA A 127 -13.54 -7.81 21.48
CA ALA A 127 -13.17 -8.14 20.11
C ALA A 127 -13.82 -9.46 19.64
N ALA A 128 -13.78 -10.50 20.48
CA ALA A 128 -14.44 -11.76 20.21
C ALA A 128 -15.96 -11.60 20.02
N LYS A 129 -16.61 -10.78 20.85
CA LYS A 129 -18.04 -10.48 20.71
C LYS A 129 -18.33 -9.75 19.39
N LYS A 130 -17.50 -8.78 19.01
CA LYS A 130 -17.62 -8.07 17.73
C LYS A 130 -17.51 -9.02 16.54
N ILE A 131 -16.51 -9.91 16.51
CA ILE A 131 -16.33 -10.94 15.46
C ILE A 131 -17.54 -11.86 15.37
N LYS A 132 -18.03 -12.37 16.51
CA LYS A 132 -19.23 -13.24 16.52
C LYS A 132 -20.45 -12.53 15.92
N SER A 133 -20.56 -11.22 16.11
CA SER A 133 -21.63 -10.39 15.55
C SER A 133 -21.39 -9.92 14.10
N ALA A 134 -20.23 -10.18 13.50
CA ALA A 134 -19.87 -9.65 12.18
C ALA A 134 -20.79 -10.17 11.05
N THR A 135 -20.90 -9.44 9.96
CA THR A 135 -21.51 -9.94 8.72
C THR A 135 -20.60 -10.99 8.10
N THR A 136 -21.18 -11.84 7.25
CA THR A 136 -20.48 -12.94 6.59
C THR A 136 -20.95 -13.08 5.16
N GLY A 137 -20.12 -13.68 4.30
CA GLY A 137 -20.52 -14.13 2.97
C GLY A 137 -21.22 -15.50 2.97
N GLY A 138 -21.71 -15.97 4.12
CA GLY A 138 -22.45 -17.24 4.23
C GLY A 138 -23.90 -17.13 3.78
N ARG A 139 -24.63 -18.25 3.91
CA ARG A 139 -26.05 -18.37 3.54
C ARG A 139 -27.00 -18.11 4.71
N ALA A 140 -28.29 -17.99 4.40
CA ALA A 140 -29.32 -17.69 5.39
C ALA A 140 -29.59 -18.87 6.35
N THR A 141 -29.44 -20.11 5.86
CA THR A 141 -29.65 -21.33 6.65
C THR A 141 -28.45 -22.27 6.61
N VAL A 142 -28.38 -23.19 7.58
CA VAL A 142 -27.33 -24.20 7.66
C VAL A 142 -27.40 -25.16 6.48
N GLU A 143 -28.61 -25.55 6.10
CA GLU A 143 -28.87 -26.44 4.96
C GLU A 143 -28.38 -25.80 3.66
N GLU A 144 -28.67 -24.51 3.46
CA GLU A 144 -28.22 -23.80 2.27
C GLU A 144 -26.70 -23.63 2.26
N GLN A 145 -26.09 -23.33 3.41
CA GLN A 145 -24.63 -23.25 3.55
C GLN A 145 -23.97 -24.58 3.20
N LYS A 146 -24.51 -25.72 3.69
CA LYS A 146 -23.97 -27.05 3.39
C LYS A 146 -24.13 -27.43 1.92
N LEU A 147 -25.23 -27.03 1.29
CA LEU A 147 -25.52 -27.38 -0.10
C LEU A 147 -24.76 -26.50 -1.11
N LYS A 148 -24.66 -25.19 -0.84
CA LYS A 148 -24.14 -24.19 -1.80
C LYS A 148 -22.80 -23.59 -1.40
N GLY A 149 -22.31 -23.85 -0.20
CA GLY A 149 -21.14 -23.18 0.36
C GLY A 149 -21.36 -21.70 0.65
N GLY A 150 -20.33 -21.08 1.23
CA GLY A 150 -20.23 -19.64 1.43
C GLY A 150 -19.44 -18.93 0.33
N GLU A 151 -19.40 -17.61 0.42
CA GLU A 151 -18.65 -16.70 -0.46
C GLU A 151 -17.55 -15.97 0.35
N PRO A 152 -16.36 -16.58 0.54
CA PRO A 152 -15.26 -15.99 1.32
C PRO A 152 -14.85 -14.59 0.84
N ASP A 153 -14.88 -14.34 -0.47
CA ASP A 153 -14.48 -13.07 -1.08
C ASP A 153 -15.37 -11.87 -0.68
N LYS A 154 -16.55 -12.15 -0.11
CA LYS A 154 -17.53 -11.15 0.38
C LYS A 154 -17.63 -11.17 1.91
N CYS A 155 -16.74 -11.86 2.61
CA CYS A 155 -16.85 -12.13 4.04
C CYS A 155 -15.79 -11.34 4.83
N PRO A 156 -16.18 -10.32 5.63
CA PRO A 156 -15.24 -9.60 6.49
C PRO A 156 -14.51 -10.51 7.50
N VAL A 157 -15.14 -11.60 7.94
CA VAL A 157 -14.50 -12.58 8.84
C VAL A 157 -13.38 -13.34 8.12
N PHE A 158 -13.55 -13.69 6.85
CA PHE A 158 -12.50 -14.32 6.06
C PHE A 158 -11.36 -13.35 5.76
N GLU A 159 -11.66 -12.07 5.52
CA GLU A 159 -10.63 -11.03 5.42
C GLU A 159 -9.78 -10.95 6.69
N LEU A 160 -10.36 -11.05 7.90
CA LEU A 160 -9.57 -11.09 9.13
C LEU A 160 -8.57 -12.26 9.18
N TYR A 161 -8.94 -13.44 8.68
CA TYR A 161 -7.99 -14.55 8.54
C TYR A 161 -6.86 -14.19 7.59
N SER A 162 -7.21 -13.69 6.41
CA SER A 162 -6.23 -13.33 5.37
C SER A 162 -5.23 -12.27 5.82
N PHE A 163 -5.66 -11.28 6.61
CA PHE A 163 -4.80 -10.17 7.04
C PHE A 163 -4.10 -10.40 8.38
N HIS A 164 -4.73 -11.10 9.33
CA HIS A 164 -4.31 -11.05 10.74
C HIS A 164 -4.32 -12.39 11.48
N LEU A 165 -5.24 -13.32 11.14
CA LEU A 165 -5.47 -14.52 11.97
C LEU A 165 -4.89 -15.82 11.39
N SER A 166 -4.35 -15.79 10.17
CA SER A 166 -3.64 -16.90 9.55
C SER A 166 -2.21 -16.47 9.21
N SER A 167 -1.23 -17.23 9.69
CA SER A 167 0.20 -16.99 9.42
C SER A 167 0.75 -17.87 8.30
N ARG A 168 -0.05 -18.81 7.77
CA ARG A 168 0.32 -19.76 6.73
C ARG A 168 -0.75 -19.80 5.64
N ASP A 169 -0.30 -19.84 4.39
CA ASP A 169 -1.19 -19.91 3.23
C ASP A 169 -2.04 -21.20 3.23
N ASP A 170 -1.48 -22.32 3.71
CA ASP A 170 -2.18 -23.61 3.81
C ASP A 170 -3.43 -23.53 4.70
N ASP A 171 -3.31 -22.86 5.87
CA ASP A 171 -4.41 -22.67 6.82
C ASP A 171 -5.50 -21.77 6.23
N LEU A 172 -5.09 -20.68 5.57
CA LEU A 172 -6.04 -19.80 4.89
C LEU A 172 -6.76 -20.52 3.74
N LYS A 173 -6.04 -21.36 2.99
CA LYS A 173 -6.58 -22.18 1.91
C LYS A 173 -7.58 -23.21 2.44
N GLU A 174 -7.27 -23.89 3.53
CA GLU A 174 -8.18 -24.85 4.17
C GLU A 174 -9.49 -24.18 4.61
N ILE A 175 -9.41 -23.01 5.27
CA ILE A 175 -10.60 -22.24 5.66
C ILE A 175 -11.44 -21.84 4.43
N ASN A 176 -10.78 -21.43 3.35
CA ASN A 176 -11.43 -21.06 2.08
C ASN A 176 -12.15 -22.26 1.45
N ASP A 177 -11.45 -23.37 1.28
CA ASP A 177 -11.95 -24.60 0.67
C ASP A 177 -13.11 -25.18 1.49
N ASN A 178 -13.00 -25.17 2.82
CA ASN A 178 -14.05 -25.64 3.71
C ASN A 178 -15.29 -24.71 3.71
N CYS A 179 -15.10 -23.40 3.61
CA CYS A 179 -16.19 -22.44 3.48
C CYS A 179 -16.93 -22.62 2.14
N ARG A 180 -16.20 -22.72 1.03
CA ARG A 180 -16.78 -22.90 -0.33
C ARG A 180 -17.46 -24.24 -0.53
N SER A 181 -16.97 -25.30 0.12
CA SER A 181 -17.62 -26.62 0.09
C SER A 181 -18.84 -26.72 1.00
N GLY A 182 -19.04 -25.77 1.91
CA GLY A 182 -20.13 -25.82 2.90
C GLY A 182 -19.85 -26.71 4.11
N SER A 183 -18.66 -27.30 4.21
CA SER A 183 -18.24 -28.10 5.37
C SER A 183 -17.99 -27.23 6.61
N LEU A 184 -17.55 -25.98 6.42
CA LEU A 184 -17.40 -25.00 7.49
C LEU A 184 -18.63 -24.08 7.59
N LEU A 185 -19.27 -24.09 8.76
CA LEU A 185 -20.39 -23.20 9.08
C LEU A 185 -19.89 -21.83 9.59
N CYS A 186 -20.62 -20.76 9.29
CA CYS A 186 -20.22 -19.41 9.71
C CYS A 186 -20.10 -19.25 11.24
N GLY A 187 -20.93 -19.96 12.01
CA GLY A 187 -20.89 -19.92 13.48
C GLY A 187 -19.59 -20.49 14.06
N SER A 188 -19.14 -21.65 13.57
CA SER A 188 -17.86 -22.24 13.98
C SER A 188 -16.68 -21.43 13.47
N CYS A 189 -16.70 -21.00 12.19
CA CYS A 189 -15.68 -20.14 11.59
C CYS A 189 -15.46 -18.85 12.40
N LYS A 190 -16.54 -18.18 12.82
CA LYS A 190 -16.46 -16.99 13.69
C LYS A 190 -15.94 -17.29 15.08
N SER A 191 -16.31 -18.45 15.63
CA SER A 191 -15.89 -18.83 16.99
C SER A 191 -14.39 -19.07 17.03
N GLU A 192 -13.85 -19.74 16.00
CA GLU A 192 -12.42 -19.90 15.82
C GLU A 192 -11.70 -18.56 15.58
N ALA A 193 -12.26 -17.70 14.71
CA ALA A 193 -11.68 -16.38 14.44
C ALA A 193 -11.62 -15.53 15.71
N ALA A 194 -12.68 -15.59 16.53
CA ALA A 194 -12.75 -14.91 17.81
C ALA A 194 -11.69 -15.40 18.78
N GLU A 195 -11.40 -16.71 18.80
CA GLU A 195 -10.36 -17.27 19.66
C GLU A 195 -8.95 -16.87 19.22
N ARG A 196 -8.67 -16.93 17.91
CA ARG A 196 -7.41 -16.46 17.35
C ARG A 196 -7.19 -14.97 17.62
N MET A 197 -8.25 -14.16 17.50
CA MET A 197 -8.18 -12.73 17.81
C MET A 197 -7.96 -12.45 19.30
N ARG A 198 -8.57 -13.24 20.20
CA ARG A 198 -8.28 -13.12 21.64
C ARG A 198 -6.81 -13.34 21.94
N LYS A 199 -6.24 -14.42 21.38
CA LYS A 199 -4.83 -14.73 21.55
C LYS A 199 -3.95 -13.60 21.00
N PHE A 200 -4.27 -13.10 19.81
CA PHE A 200 -3.57 -11.97 19.19
C PHE A 200 -3.59 -10.71 20.07
N LEU A 201 -4.76 -10.30 20.57
CA LEU A 201 -4.87 -9.10 21.41
C LEU A 201 -4.25 -9.28 22.80
N THR A 202 -4.25 -10.50 23.34
CA THR A 202 -3.58 -10.80 24.61
C THR A 202 -2.07 -10.62 24.48
N ASP A 203 -1.47 -11.27 23.48
CA ASP A 203 -0.04 -11.11 23.15
C ASP A 203 0.33 -9.66 22.83
N LEU A 204 -0.53 -8.94 22.09
CA LEU A 204 -0.32 -7.53 21.81
C LEU A 204 -0.36 -6.66 23.07
N ASN A 205 -1.25 -6.94 24.01
CA ASN A 205 -1.37 -6.20 25.26
C ASN A 205 -0.14 -6.41 26.15
N GLU A 206 0.36 -7.64 26.26
CA GLU A 206 1.60 -7.94 26.99
C GLU A 206 2.78 -7.16 26.39
N LYS A 207 2.96 -7.23 25.07
CA LYS A 207 4.00 -6.46 24.34
C LYS A 207 3.86 -4.96 24.51
N ARG A 208 2.63 -4.45 24.60
CA ARG A 208 2.36 -3.03 24.83
C ARG A 208 2.82 -2.59 26.21
N GLU A 209 2.55 -3.36 27.25
CA GLU A 209 3.01 -3.04 28.60
C GLU A 209 4.54 -3.07 28.69
N GLU A 210 5.20 -4.07 28.11
CA GLU A 210 6.67 -4.13 28.02
C GLU A 210 7.28 -2.95 27.22
N ALA A 211 6.54 -2.39 26.27
CA ALA A 211 6.98 -1.25 25.49
C ALA A 211 6.82 0.08 26.24
N ARG A 212 5.97 0.17 27.28
CA ARG A 212 5.74 1.42 28.01
C ARG A 212 7.01 1.94 28.67
N ASP A 213 7.77 1.04 29.29
CA ASP A 213 9.03 1.39 29.97
C ASP A 213 10.13 1.84 28.99
N ARG A 214 9.91 1.65 27.69
CA ARG A 214 10.84 2.04 26.62
C ARG A 214 10.38 3.25 25.83
N LYS A 215 9.27 3.90 26.21
CA LYS A 215 8.70 5.05 25.47
C LYS A 215 9.73 6.15 25.22
N GLU A 216 10.57 6.45 26.22
CA GLU A 216 11.59 7.51 26.18
C GLU A 216 12.69 7.23 25.13
N LEU A 217 12.89 5.97 24.72
CA LEU A 217 13.82 5.63 23.63
C LEU A 217 13.31 6.09 22.26
N TYR A 218 11.99 6.29 22.12
CA TYR A 218 11.35 6.53 20.83
C TYR A 218 10.81 7.96 20.66
N ILE A 219 10.66 8.69 21.78
CA ILE A 219 10.10 10.04 21.79
C ILE A 219 11.06 10.91 22.59
N GLN A 220 11.73 11.86 21.92
CA GLN A 220 12.32 13.01 22.61
C GLN A 220 11.16 13.92 23.04
N GLU A 221 10.94 14.01 24.36
CA GLU A 221 10.08 15.05 24.91
C GLU A 221 10.90 16.37 24.86
N GLU A 222 10.38 17.36 24.12
CA GLU A 222 10.94 18.73 24.03
C GLU A 222 10.83 19.48 25.36
#